data_AF-I2QVP9-F1
#
_entry.id   AF-I2QVP9-F1
#
_cell.length_a   1.000
_cell.length_b   1.000
_cell.length_c   1.000
_cell.angle_alpha   90.00
_cell.angle_beta   90.00
_cell.angle_gamma   90.00
#
_symmetry.space_group_name_H-M   'P 1'
#
loop_
_entity.id
_entity.type
_entity.pdbx_description
1 polymer ?
#
loop_
_entity_poly.entity_id
_entity_poly.type
_entity_poly.pdbx_seq_one_letter_code
_entity_poly.pdbx_strand_id
1 'polypeptide(L)' 'MEEFYRGFAQRARDLAENADPFTKRRLLDLAQRYELKSRPGAPGGRTLPPPRATPPTALFSGSGEA' A
#
# COMPACT_ATOMS: atom_id res chain seq x y z
N MET A 1 -5.97 -17.60 0.54
CA MET A 1 -4.83 -16.64 0.54
C MET A 1 -4.68 -15.98 1.90
N GLU A 2 -5.79 -15.66 2.56
CA GLU A 2 -5.81 -15.07 3.90
C GLU A 2 -5.06 -15.93 4.94
N GLU A 3 -5.19 -17.27 4.90
CA GLU A 3 -4.49 -18.15 5.86
C GLU A 3 -2.96 -18.15 5.68
N PHE A 4 -2.49 -18.03 4.44
CA PHE A 4 -1.06 -17.94 4.13
C PHE A 4 -0.45 -16.66 4.74
N TYR A 5 -1.14 -15.53 4.59
CA TYR A 5 -0.69 -14.25 5.13
C TYR A 5 -0.75 -14.22 6.67
N ARG A 6 -1.78 -14.82 7.27
CA ARG A 6 -1.86 -14.98 8.74
C ARG A 6 -0.73 -15.84 9.29
N GLY A 7 -0.45 -16.99 8.66
CA GLY A 7 0.68 -17.85 9.04
C GLY A 7 2.05 -17.20 8.85
N PHE A 8 2.20 -16.32 7.87
CA PHE A 8 3.43 -15.55 7.69
C PHE A 8 3.56 -14.43 8.74
N ALA A 9 2.48 -13.73 9.05
CA ALA A 9 2.47 -12.70 10.08
C ALA A 9 2.83 -13.27 11.46
N GLN A 10 2.32 -14.46 11.79
CA GLN A 10 2.68 -15.15 13.03
C GLN A 10 4.19 -15.48 13.07
N ARG A 11 4.72 -16.13 12.03
CA ARG A 11 6.16 -16.44 11.96
C ARG A 11 7.06 -15.21 12.04
N ALA A 12 6.64 -14.11 11.44
CA ALA A 12 7.36 -12.84 11.53
C ALA A 12 7.38 -12.29 12.97
N ARG A 13 6.31 -12.48 13.76
CA ARG A 13 6.30 -12.15 15.19
C ARG A 13 7.26 -13.03 15.98
N ASP A 14 7.21 -14.36 15.76
CA ASP A 14 8.07 -15.32 16.45
C ASP A 14 9.57 -15.03 16.17
N LEU A 15 9.91 -14.69 14.92
CA LEU A 15 11.26 -14.25 14.55
C LEU A 15 11.64 -12.92 15.21
N ALA A 16 10.69 -12.00 15.36
CA ALA A 16 10.94 -10.68 15.94
C ALA A 16 11.25 -10.76 17.45
N GLU A 17 10.80 -11.80 18.15
CA GLU A 17 11.09 -11.98 19.58
C GLU A 17 12.58 -12.17 19.85
N ASN A 18 13.29 -12.86 18.95
CA ASN A 18 14.71 -13.20 19.08
C ASN A 18 15.64 -12.29 18.25
N ALA A 19 15.08 -11.31 17.54
CA ALA A 19 15.85 -10.45 16.64
C ALA A 19 16.37 -9.18 17.33
N ASP A 20 17.41 -8.58 16.75
CA ASP A 20 17.93 -7.28 17.15
C ASP A 20 16.84 -6.19 17.09
N PRO A 21 16.94 -5.09 17.86
CA PRO A 21 15.89 -4.06 17.93
C PRO A 21 15.46 -3.50 16.58
N PHE A 22 16.42 -3.33 15.65
CA PHE A 22 16.14 -2.87 14.29
C PHE A 22 15.34 -3.90 13.48
N THR A 23 15.81 -5.15 13.49
CA THR A 23 15.20 -6.26 12.75
C THR A 23 13.83 -6.61 13.32
N LYS A 24 13.70 -6.64 14.65
CA LYS A 24 12.42 -6.80 15.37
C LYS A 24 11.39 -5.80 14.90
N ARG A 25 11.74 -4.50 14.87
CA ARG A 25 10.82 -3.45 14.41
C ARG A 25 10.39 -3.67 12.96
N ARG A 26 11.32 -4.09 12.09
CA ARG A 26 11.03 -4.36 10.66
C ARG A 26 10.15 -5.59 10.46
N LEU A 27 10.36 -6.65 11.24
CA LEU A 27 9.56 -7.88 11.20
C LEU A 27 8.13 -7.65 11.72
N LEU A 28 7.98 -6.86 12.79
CA LEU A 28 6.66 -6.49 13.32
C LEU A 28 5.87 -5.63 12.33
N ASP A 29 6.51 -4.65 11.69
CA ASP A 29 5.89 -3.85 10.63
C ASP A 29 5.46 -4.73 9.44
N LEU A 30 6.29 -5.70 9.05
CA LEU A 30 5.97 -6.67 8.00
C LEU A 30 4.76 -7.55 8.38
N ALA A 31 4.70 -8.04 9.62
CA ALA A 31 3.58 -8.83 10.12
C ALA A 31 2.26 -8.03 10.07
N GLN A 32 2.29 -6.77 10.50
CA GLN A 32 1.11 -5.89 10.45
C GLN A 32 0.62 -5.65 9.02
N ARG A 33 1.52 -5.43 8.07
CA ARG A 33 1.16 -5.27 6.66
C ARG A 33 0.47 -6.51 6.09
N TYR A 34 0.93 -7.70 6.47
CA TYR A 34 0.30 -8.95 6.03
C TYR A 34 -1.06 -9.20 6.68
N GLU A 35 -1.25 -8.85 7.95
CA GLU A 35 -2.56 -8.89 8.62
C GLU A 35 -3.56 -7.92 7.97
N LEU A 36 -3.11 -6.72 7.59
CA LEU A 36 -3.95 -5.77 6.86
C LEU A 36 -4.27 -6.28 5.45
N LYS A 37 -3.31 -6.89 4.76
CA LYS A 37 -3.49 -7.48 3.42
C LYS A 37 -4.41 -8.70 3.46
N SER A 38 -4.40 -9.48 4.55
CA SER A 38 -5.20 -10.68 4.70
C SER A 38 -6.69 -10.37 4.82
N ARG A 39 -7.05 -9.17 5.32
CA ARG A 39 -8.45 -8.73 5.41
C ARG A 39 -8.97 -8.18 4.08
N PRO A 40 -9.96 -8.81 3.42
CA PRO A 40 -10.58 -8.27 2.22
C PRO A 40 -11.34 -6.98 2.58
N GLY A 41 -10.76 -5.82 2.24
CA GLY A 41 -11.37 -4.50 2.47
C GLY A 41 -10.59 -3.54 3.38
N ALA A 42 -9.38 -3.89 3.84
CA ALA A 42 -8.54 -2.90 4.51
C ALA A 42 -7.94 -1.91 3.49
N PRO A 43 -8.02 -0.58 3.71
CA PRO A 43 -7.34 0.42 2.88
C PRO A 43 -5.83 0.43 3.21
N GLY A 44 -5.16 -0.70 3.00
CA GLY A 44 -3.73 -0.89 3.27
C GLY A 44 -2.83 -0.50 2.09
N GLY A 45 -3.40 0.03 1.02
CA GLY A 45 -2.66 0.66 -0.07
C GLY A 45 -2.66 2.15 0.16
N ARG A 46 -1.50 2.69 0.57
CA ARG A 46 -0.99 4.03 0.22
C ARG A 46 -2.02 4.78 -0.63
N THR A 47 -2.78 5.67 0.00
CA THR A 47 -3.76 6.53 -0.67
C THR A 47 -3.10 7.09 -1.92
N LEU A 48 -3.44 6.52 -3.08
CA LEU A 48 -3.13 7.15 -4.35
C LEU A 48 -3.76 8.53 -4.24
N PRO A 49 -3.00 9.62 -4.45
CA PRO A 49 -3.64 10.93 -4.53
C PRO A 49 -4.75 10.80 -5.58
N PRO A 50 -5.94 11.36 -5.32
CA PRO A 50 -7.07 11.25 -6.24
C PRO A 50 -6.61 11.64 -7.64
N PRO A 51 -7.13 11.01 -8.71
CA PRO A 51 -6.83 11.44 -10.07
C PRO A 51 -7.17 12.92 -10.13
N ARG A 52 -6.13 13.76 -10.25
CA ARG A 52 -6.26 15.21 -10.28
C ARG A 52 -7.26 15.52 -11.37
N ALA A 53 -8.45 15.95 -10.95
CA ALA A 53 -9.56 16.29 -11.82
C ALA A 53 -9.03 17.17 -12.94
N THR A 54 -9.23 16.68 -14.17
CA THR A 54 -9.11 17.46 -15.39
C THR A 54 -9.79 18.82 -15.20
N PRO A 55 -9.09 19.96 -15.36
CA PRO A 55 -9.80 21.16 -15.75
C PRO A 55 -10.26 20.97 -17.21
N PRO A 56 -11.56 21.07 -17.54
CA PRO A 56 -11.95 21.49 -18.88
C PRO A 56 -11.56 22.97 -19.01
N THR A 57 -11.45 23.48 -20.24
CA THR A 57 -11.10 24.88 -20.64
C THR A 57 -9.66 24.94 -21.18
N ALA A 58 -9.38 25.34 -22.42
CA ALA A 58 -10.19 26.03 -23.41
C ALA A 58 -9.83 25.55 -24.83
N LEU A 59 -10.88 25.44 -25.64
CA LEU A 59 -10.95 25.72 -27.06
C LEU A 59 -9.78 26.58 -27.58
N PHE A 60 -8.78 25.97 -28.20
CA PHE A 60 -7.88 26.71 -29.08
C PHE A 60 -8.49 26.67 -30.49
N SER A 61 -9.34 27.66 -30.78
CA SER A 61 -9.65 28.04 -32.15
C SER A 61 -8.43 28.76 -32.72
N GLY A 62 -7.71 28.09 -33.61
CA GLY A 62 -6.67 28.67 -34.44
C GLY A 62 -6.91 28.29 -35.89
N SER A 63 -7.82 29.02 -36.54
CA SER A 63 -7.89 29.10 -38.00
C SER A 63 -6.65 29.85 -38.49
N GLY A 64 -5.94 29.27 -39.47
CA GLY A 64 -4.73 29.85 -40.05
C GLY A 64 -4.37 29.12 -41.32
N GLU A 65 -5.18 29.32 -42.36
CA GLU A 65 -4.79 29.04 -43.75
C GLU A 65 -3.86 30.15 -44.26
N ALA A 66 -2.80 29.76 -44.96
CA ALA A 66 -2.08 30.58 -45.94
C ALA A 66 -1.35 29.66 -46.92
#